data_AF-A0A6V7HY60-F1
#
_entry.id   AF-A0A6V7HY60-F1
#
_cell.length_a   1.000
_cell.length_b   1.000
_cell.length_c   1.000
_cell.angle_alpha   90.00
_cell.angle_beta   90.00
_cell.angle_gamma   90.00
#
_symmetry.space_group_name_H-M   'P 1'
#
loop_
_entity.id
_entity.type
_entity.pdbx_description
1 polymer ?
#
loop_
_entity_poly.entity_id
_entity_poly.type
_entity_poly.pdbx_seq_one_letter_code
_entity_poly.pdbx_strand_id
1 'polypeptide(L)'
;MGKDIALLESVSKLFTEKVLEEVLLKKYGGKSAIVTGWDFGEASAKGDSYLSEVDRVVIEGSVDGEEKELKVVVKSLPQNIGRRKTYRSTCFFRNEIIFYTK
;
A
#
# COMPACT_ATOMS: atom_id res chain seq x y z
N MET A 1 3.99 -19.73 -6.84
CA MET A 1 3.62 -18.54 -7.63
C MET A 1 4.73 -17.52 -7.48
N GLY A 2 5.19 -16.91 -8.57
CA GLY A 2 6.21 -15.86 -8.47
C GLY A 2 5.62 -14.59 -7.85
N LYS A 3 6.47 -13.82 -7.16
CA LYS A 3 6.10 -12.49 -6.65
C LYS A 3 5.76 -11.57 -7.82
N ASP A 4 4.52 -11.09 -7.89
CA ASP A 4 4.07 -10.20 -8.96
C ASP A 4 4.40 -8.74 -8.60
N ILE A 5 5.56 -8.27 -9.05
CA ILE A 5 6.06 -6.91 -8.81
C ILE A 5 5.17 -5.86 -9.48
N ALA A 6 4.47 -6.20 -10.57
CA ALA A 6 3.62 -5.24 -11.28
C ALA A 6 2.46 -4.76 -10.41
N LEU A 7 1.95 -5.60 -9.50
CA LEU A 7 0.93 -5.20 -8.52
C LEU A 7 1.44 -4.08 -7.60
N LEU A 8 2.68 -4.18 -7.12
CA LEU A 8 3.27 -3.15 -6.27
C LEU A 8 3.51 -1.84 -7.06
N GLU A 9 4.03 -1.97 -8.27
CA GLU A 9 4.29 -0.81 -9.14
C GLU A 9 3.00 -0.07 -9.55
N SER A 10 1.86 -0.79 -9.62
CA SER A 10 0.55 -0.19 -9.89
C SER A 10 0.17 0.86 -8.84
N VAL A 11 0.54 0.64 -7.56
CA VAL A 11 0.36 1.58 -6.46
C VAL A 11 1.33 2.76 -6.59
N SER A 12 2.62 2.46 -6.70
CA SER A 12 3.71 3.44 -6.79
C SER A 12 5.04 2.75 -7.02
N LYS A 13 5.95 3.39 -7.76
CA LYS A 13 7.35 2.93 -7.87
C LYS A 13 8.11 2.88 -6.53
N LEU A 14 7.59 3.59 -5.52
CA LEU A 14 8.15 3.60 -4.17
C LEU A 14 7.48 2.56 -3.26
N PHE A 15 6.39 1.94 -3.69
CA PHE A 15 5.76 0.85 -2.95
C PHE A 15 6.47 -0.44 -3.34
N THR A 16 7.46 -0.84 -2.54
CA THR A 16 8.35 -1.98 -2.84
C THR A 16 8.15 -3.08 -1.82
N GLU A 17 8.70 -4.27 -2.09
CA GLU A 17 8.69 -5.39 -1.15
C GLU A 17 9.29 -5.00 0.21
N LYS A 18 10.35 -4.17 0.21
CA LYS A 18 10.95 -3.64 1.44
C LYS A 18 9.95 -2.82 2.28
N VAL A 19 9.06 -2.06 1.63
CA VAL A 19 8.00 -1.33 2.35
C VAL A 19 7.04 -2.31 3.01
N LEU A 20 6.74 -3.45 2.38
CA LEU A 20 5.91 -4.49 2.97
C LEU A 20 6.59 -5.15 4.18
N GLU A 21 7.89 -5.42 4.11
CA GLU A 21 8.69 -5.90 5.24
C GLU A 21 8.66 -4.90 6.41
N GLU A 22 8.87 -3.61 6.13
CA GLU A 22 8.78 -2.53 7.12
C GLU A 22 7.37 -2.47 7.77
N VAL A 23 6.31 -2.69 6.99
CA VAL A 23 4.93 -2.74 7.48
C VAL A 23 4.72 -3.95 8.41
N LEU A 24 5.23 -5.13 8.04
CA LEU A 24 5.17 -6.33 8.90
C LEU A 24 5.91 -6.11 10.22
N LEU A 25 7.15 -5.59 10.17
CA LEU A 25 7.94 -5.27 11.36
C LEU A 25 7.25 -4.24 12.26
N LYS A 26 6.66 -3.19 11.67
CA LYS A 26 5.95 -2.17 12.44
C LYS A 26 4.71 -2.73 13.14
N LYS A 27 4.03 -3.71 12.53
CA LYS A 27 2.81 -4.30 13.10
C LYS A 27 3.08 -5.36 14.15
N TYR A 28 4.02 -6.27 13.87
CA TYR A 28 4.27 -7.46 14.70
C TYR A 28 5.48 -7.32 15.62
N GLY A 29 6.28 -6.27 15.46
CA GLY A 29 7.59 -6.16 16.12
C GLY A 29 8.63 -7.08 15.48
N GLY A 30 9.77 -7.25 16.12
CA GLY A 30 10.84 -8.15 15.67
C GLY A 30 12.04 -7.44 15.04
N LYS A 31 13.02 -8.23 14.60
CA LYS A 31 14.29 -7.72 14.03
C LYS A 31 14.41 -7.97 12.54
N SER A 32 13.76 -9.02 12.02
CA SER A 32 13.82 -9.40 10.62
C SER A 32 12.44 -9.81 10.11
N ALA A 33 12.07 -9.34 8.92
CA ALA A 33 10.89 -9.79 8.21
C ALA A 33 11.28 -10.20 6.78
N ILE A 34 10.64 -11.26 6.28
CA ILE A 34 10.79 -11.73 4.91
C ILE A 34 9.39 -11.85 4.33
N VAL A 35 9.10 -11.08 3.28
CA VAL A 35 7.82 -11.19 2.58
C VAL A 35 7.86 -12.41 1.67
N THR A 36 6.84 -13.24 1.74
CA THR A 36 6.70 -14.45 0.93
C THR A 36 5.69 -14.26 -0.20
N GLY A 37 4.72 -13.35 -0.04
CA GLY A 37 3.71 -13.05 -1.05
C GLY A 37 2.89 -11.81 -0.77
N TRP A 38 2.11 -11.39 -1.77
CA TRP A 38 1.07 -10.39 -1.61
C TRP A 38 -0.07 -10.63 -2.61
N ASP A 39 -1.27 -10.22 -2.22
CA ASP A 39 -2.45 -10.24 -3.07
C ASP A 39 -3.19 -8.90 -3.00
N PHE A 40 -3.78 -8.50 -4.13
CA PHE A 40 -4.44 -7.22 -4.31
C PHE A 40 -5.90 -7.41 -4.65
N GLY A 41 -6.78 -6.81 -3.85
CA GLY A 41 -8.21 -6.73 -4.10
C GLY A 41 -8.67 -5.29 -4.30
N GLU A 42 -9.72 -5.11 -5.10
CA GLU A 42 -10.37 -3.81 -5.26
C GLU A 42 -10.99 -3.35 -3.92
N ALA A 43 -10.68 -2.11 -3.51
CA ALA A 43 -11.25 -1.54 -2.28
C ALA A 43 -12.51 -0.70 -2.53
N SER A 44 -12.74 -0.25 -3.76
CA SER A 44 -13.86 0.62 -4.14
C SER A 44 -14.36 0.31 -5.55
N ALA A 45 -15.63 0.59 -5.83
CA ALA A 45 -16.16 0.45 -7.18
C ALA A 45 -15.58 1.52 -8.11
N LYS A 46 -15.60 1.25 -9.42
CA LYS A 46 -15.16 2.21 -10.44
C LYS A 46 -16.01 3.48 -10.34
N GLY A 47 -15.34 4.60 -10.07
CA GLY A 47 -15.97 5.93 -9.96
C GLY A 47 -16.00 6.49 -8.53
N ASP A 48 -15.75 5.69 -7.50
CA ASP A 48 -15.86 6.18 -6.11
C ASP A 48 -14.62 6.97 -5.65
N SER A 49 -13.44 6.69 -6.22
CA SER A 49 -12.18 7.28 -5.76
C SER A 49 -11.57 8.19 -6.84
N TYR A 50 -12.08 9.42 -7.00
CA TYR A 50 -11.52 10.38 -7.97
C TYR A 50 -10.18 11.00 -7.51
N LEU A 51 -9.98 11.18 -6.21
CA LEU A 51 -8.82 11.90 -5.67
C LEU A 51 -7.59 10.99 -5.43
N SER A 52 -7.80 9.69 -5.27
CA SER A 52 -6.82 8.69 -4.86
C SER A 52 -7.07 7.35 -5.57
N GLU A 53 -6.16 6.39 -5.42
CA GLU A 53 -6.47 4.97 -5.60
C GLU A 53 -6.49 4.30 -4.22
N VAL A 54 -7.31 3.27 -4.06
CA VAL A 54 -7.42 2.50 -2.81
C VAL A 54 -7.42 1.02 -3.14
N ASP A 55 -6.46 0.30 -2.57
CA ASP A 55 -6.25 -1.14 -2.76
C ASP A 55 -6.37 -1.85 -1.41
N ARG A 56 -7.00 -3.02 -1.40
CA ARG A 56 -6.90 -3.96 -0.29
C ARG A 56 -5.72 -4.87 -0.57
N VAL A 57 -4.75 -4.90 0.33
CA VAL A 57 -3.56 -5.72 0.16
C VAL A 57 -3.47 -6.74 1.29
N VAL A 58 -3.33 -8.01 0.92
CA VAL A 58 -2.93 -9.07 1.84
C VAL A 58 -1.42 -9.23 1.71
N ILE A 59 -0.68 -9.11 2.81
CA ILE A 59 0.77 -9.29 2.86
C ILE A 59 1.03 -10.60 3.61
N GLU A 60 1.74 -11.52 2.97
CA GLU A 60 2.18 -12.78 3.56
C GLU A 60 3.69 -12.72 3.77
N GLY A 61 4.14 -13.17 4.94
CA GLY A 61 5.56 -13.20 5.24
C GLY A 61 5.90 -13.92 6.53
N SER A 62 7.17 -13.89 6.89
CA SER A 62 7.67 -14.37 8.17
C SER A 62 8.33 -13.24 8.93
N VAL A 63 8.06 -13.13 10.23
CA VAL A 63 8.73 -12.21 11.15
C VAL A 63 9.46 -13.04 12.20
N ASP A 64 10.79 -12.89 12.27
CA ASP A 64 11.69 -13.67 13.15
C ASP A 64 11.44 -15.20 13.08
N GLY A 65 11.05 -15.73 11.91
CA GLY A 65 10.81 -17.15 11.68
C GLY A 65 9.35 -17.60 11.87
N GLU A 66 8.47 -16.73 12.38
CA GLU A 66 7.03 -17.04 12.50
C GLU A 66 6.25 -16.53 11.29
N GLU A 67 5.43 -17.39 10.68
CA GLU A 67 4.55 -16.99 9.58
C GLU A 67 3.47 -16.02 10.06
N LYS A 68 3.24 -14.97 9.26
CA LYS A 68 2.26 -13.91 9.51
C LYS A 68 1.54 -13.57 8.21
N GLU A 69 0.26 -13.24 8.37
CA GLU A 69 -0.56 -12.62 7.34
C GLU A 69 -1.02 -11.25 7.85
N LEU A 70 -1.00 -10.22 7.02
CA LEU A 70 -1.48 -8.89 7.38
C LEU A 70 -2.32 -8.29 6.26
N LYS A 71 -3.57 -7.98 6.59
CA LYS A 71 -4.50 -7.28 5.68
C LYS A 71 -4.42 -5.78 5.94
N VAL A 72 -4.13 -5.02 4.90
CA VAL A 72 -4.04 -3.55 4.95
C VAL A 72 -4.88 -2.92 3.85
N VAL A 73 -5.23 -1.65 4.06
CA VAL A 73 -5.75 -0.78 3.00
C VAL A 73 -4.65 0.19 2.62
N VAL A 74 -4.28 0.18 1.34
CA VAL A 74 -3.27 1.08 0.79
C VAL A 74 -3.99 2.15 -0.01
N LYS A 75 -3.86 3.39 0.44
CA LYS A 75 -4.34 4.56 -0.31
C LYS A 75 -3.13 5.22 -0.97
N SER A 76 -3.23 5.51 -2.27
CA SER A 76 -2.13 6.07 -3.05
C SER A 76 -2.60 7.20 -3.96
N LEU A 77 -1.64 7.96 -4.52
CA LEU A 77 -1.95 9.02 -5.48
C LEU A 77 -2.14 8.41 -6.88
N PRO A 78 -3.17 8.82 -7.66
CA PRO A 78 -3.44 8.23 -8.97
C PRO A 78 -2.25 8.40 -9.92
N GLN A 79 -1.77 7.37 -10.62
CA GLN A 79 -0.56 7.48 -11.46
C GLN A 79 -0.62 8.61 -12.51
N ASN A 80 -1.82 8.95 -12.98
CA ASN A 80 -2.04 10.03 -13.94
C ASN A 80 -1.79 11.43 -13.31
N ILE A 81 -0.71 12.09 -13.75
CA ILE A 81 -0.30 13.42 -13.27
C ILE A 81 -1.36 14.50 -13.59
N GLY A 82 -2.03 14.42 -14.75
CA GLY A 82 -3.09 15.36 -15.12
C GLY A 82 -4.27 15.30 -14.16
N ARG A 83 -4.68 14.09 -13.77
CA ARG A 83 -5.72 13.86 -12.73
C ARG A 83 -5.28 14.43 -11.39
N ARG A 84 -4.03 14.16 -10.95
CA ARG A 84 -3.49 14.71 -9.69
C ARG A 84 -3.55 16.24 -9.65
N LYS A 85 -3.21 16.91 -10.76
CA LYS A 85 -3.23 18.38 -10.85
C LYS A 85 -4.66 18.92 -10.87
N THR A 86 -5.52 18.37 -11.72
CA THR A 86 -6.91 18.83 -11.91
C THR A 86 -7.68 18.79 -10.60
N TYR A 87 -7.55 17.70 -9.85
CA TYR A 87 -8.27 17.51 -8.59
C TYR A 87 -7.47 17.91 -7.35
N ARG A 88 -6.28 18.50 -7.51
CA ARG A 88 -5.38 18.88 -6.40
C ARG A 88 -5.12 17.74 -5.41
N SER A 89 -5.02 16.50 -5.91
CA SER A 89 -4.94 15.29 -5.10
C SER A 89 -3.85 15.36 -4.03
N THR A 90 -2.68 15.93 -4.35
CA THR A 90 -1.56 16.05 -3.40
C THR A 90 -1.89 16.90 -2.18
N CYS A 91 -2.69 17.96 -2.33
CA CYS A 91 -3.13 18.79 -1.21
C CYS A 91 -4.05 18.01 -0.27
N PHE A 92 -5.07 17.34 -0.82
CA PHE A 92 -6.01 16.55 -0.02
C PHE A 92 -5.32 15.37 0.65
N PHE A 93 -4.45 14.66 -0.06
CA PHE A 93 -3.68 13.54 0.47
C PHE A 93 -2.77 13.96 1.63
N ARG A 94 -2.09 15.11 1.51
CA ARG A 94 -1.29 15.67 2.60
C ARG A 94 -2.15 16.05 3.80
N ASN A 95 -3.31 16.68 3.58
CA ASN A 95 -4.23 17.07 4.65
C ASN A 95 -4.76 15.84 5.39
N GLU A 96 -5.10 14.79 4.67
CA GLU A 96 -5.56 13.52 5.24
C GLU A 96 -4.48 12.85 6.10
N ILE A 97 -3.23 12.78 5.61
CA ILE A 97 -2.11 12.27 6.41
C ILE A 97 -1.96 13.08 7.70
N ILE A 98 -1.97 14.40 7.59
CA ILE A 98 -1.84 15.29 8.76
C ILE A 98 -2.97 15.03 9.75
N PHE A 99 -4.22 14.92 9.29
CA PHE A 99 -5.38 14.67 10.12
C PHE A 99 -5.28 13.37 10.95
N TYR A 100 -4.68 12.32 10.40
CA TYR A 100 -4.52 11.05 11.12
C TYR A 100 -3.25 10.93 11.96
N THR A 101 -2.25 11.79 11.74
CA THR A 101 -0.91 11.63 12.35
C THR A 101 -0.51 12.77 13.29
N LYS A 102 -1.28 13.85 13.34
CA LYS A 102 -1.05 15.01 14.20
C LYS A 102 -2.34 15.41 14.90
#